data_AF-A0A847ZB44-F1
#
_entry.id   AF-A0A847ZB44-F1
#
_cell.length_a   1.000
_cell.length_b   1.000
_cell.length_c   1.000
_cell.angle_alpha   90.00
_cell.angle_beta   90.00
_cell.angle_gamma   90.00
#
_symmetry.space_group_name_H-M   'P 1'
#
loop_
_entity.id
_entity.type
_entity.pdbx_description
1 polymer ?
#
loop_
_entity_poly.entity_id
_entity_poly.type
_entity_poly.pdbx_seq_one_letter_code
_entity_poly.pdbx_strand_id
1 'polypeptide(L)'
;KLLQYAERVWGITTGEDTARIDAAIEKTRDFFESMKVPTRLCAYHIGADVIPDVVENLKAHGMVKLGENRDISPELVELMMKDCL
;
A
#
# COMPACT_ATOMS: atom_id res chain seq x y z
N LYS A 1 6.86 8.21 -11.03
CA LYS A 1 5.50 7.81 -11.49
C LYS A 1 4.39 8.44 -10.62
N LEU A 2 4.50 8.44 -9.28
CA LEU A 2 3.44 8.95 -8.40
C LEU A 2 3.08 10.44 -8.59
N LEU A 3 4.05 11.35 -8.74
CA LEU A 3 3.75 12.77 -9.01
C LEU A 3 2.95 12.99 -10.30
N GLN A 4 3.31 12.23 -11.35
CA GLN A 4 2.58 12.28 -12.61
C GLN A 4 1.16 11.71 -12.45
N TYR A 5 0.97 10.68 -11.62
CA TYR A 5 -0.35 10.16 -11.28
C TYR A 5 -1.19 11.19 -10.49
N ALA A 6 -0.59 11.82 -9.48
CA ALA A 6 -1.20 12.90 -8.70
C ALA A 6 -1.71 14.02 -9.59
N GLU A 7 -0.89 14.48 -10.53
CA GLU A 7 -1.24 15.54 -11.47
C GLU A 7 -2.30 15.10 -12.49
N ARG A 8 -2.08 13.99 -13.21
CA ARG A 8 -2.90 13.63 -14.37
C ARG A 8 -4.23 12.99 -14.02
N VAL A 9 -4.31 12.28 -12.89
CA VAL A 9 -5.52 11.57 -12.47
C VAL A 9 -6.28 12.37 -11.42
N TRP A 10 -5.57 12.97 -10.47
CA TRP A 10 -6.18 13.70 -9.35
C TRP A 10 -6.12 15.22 -9.48
N GLY A 11 -5.45 15.77 -10.49
CA GLY A 11 -5.34 17.22 -10.70
C GLY A 11 -4.45 17.94 -9.68
N ILE A 12 -3.58 17.21 -8.96
CA ILE A 12 -2.77 17.76 -7.85
C ILE A 12 -1.46 18.34 -8.39
N THR A 13 -1.43 19.66 -8.59
CA THR A 13 -0.32 20.39 -9.20
C THR A 13 0.42 21.33 -8.26
N THR A 14 -0.09 21.56 -7.05
CA THR A 14 0.48 22.51 -6.08
C THR A 14 1.01 21.81 -4.83
N GLY A 15 2.01 22.42 -4.19
CA GLY A 15 2.68 21.88 -3.00
C GLY A 15 3.99 21.16 -3.31
N GLU A 16 4.72 20.83 -2.25
CA GLU A 16 5.95 20.03 -2.33
C GLU A 16 5.67 18.61 -2.83
N ASP A 17 6.68 17.98 -3.43
CA ASP A 17 6.52 16.67 -4.06
C ASP A 17 6.00 15.60 -3.08
N THR A 18 6.48 15.57 -1.84
CA THR A 18 5.99 14.65 -0.81
C THR A 18 4.52 14.88 -0.49
N ALA A 19 4.11 16.13 -0.28
CA ALA A 19 2.72 16.49 0.01
C ALA A 19 1.79 16.14 -1.16
N ARG A 20 2.25 16.28 -2.40
CA ARG A 20 1.48 15.89 -3.60
C ARG A 20 1.32 14.37 -3.71
N ILE A 21 2.34 13.61 -3.34
CA ILE A 21 2.28 12.14 -3.29
C ILE A 21 1.30 11.69 -2.22
N ASP A 22 1.41 12.23 -1.00
CA ASP A 22 0.52 11.89 0.11
C ASP A 22 -0.94 12.21 -0.25
N ALA A 23 -1.19 13.38 -0.84
CA ALA A 23 -2.52 13.76 -1.29
C ALA A 23 -3.08 12.80 -2.36
N ALA A 24 -2.24 12.30 -3.26
CA ALA A 24 -2.67 11.31 -4.26
C ALA A 24 -2.97 9.93 -3.64
N ILE A 25 -2.21 9.51 -2.64
CA ILE A 25 -2.47 8.28 -1.88
C ILE A 25 -3.81 8.39 -1.17
N GLU A 26 -4.06 9.50 -0.47
CA GLU A 26 -5.33 9.72 0.24
C GLU A 26 -6.53 9.80 -0.71
N LYS A 27 -6.40 10.48 -1.86
CA LYS A 27 -7.47 10.48 -2.88
C LYS A 27 -7.77 9.08 -3.42
N THR A 28 -6.74 8.25 -3.58
CA THR A 28 -6.89 6.87 -4.01
C THR A 28 -7.59 6.04 -2.94
N ARG A 29 -7.26 6.26 -1.66
CA ARG A 29 -7.94 5.65 -0.52
C ARG A 29 -9.42 6.01 -0.49
N ASP A 30 -9.72 7.32 -0.49
CA ASP A 30 -11.09 7.86 -0.47
C ASP A 30 -11.95 7.29 -1.60
N PHE A 31 -11.36 7.15 -2.78
CA PHE A 31 -12.04 6.57 -3.93
C PHE A 31 -12.51 5.13 -3.66
N PHE A 32 -11.63 4.25 -3.17
CA PHE A 32 -12.00 2.87 -2.83
C PHE A 32 -13.02 2.80 -1.70
N GLU A 33 -12.86 3.62 -0.66
CA GLU A 33 -13.82 3.73 0.44
C GLU A 33 -15.21 4.17 -0.06
N SER A 34 -15.28 5.12 -1.00
CA SER A 34 -16.53 5.59 -1.60
C SER A 34 -17.26 4.48 -2.38
N MET A 35 -16.49 3.57 -2.98
CA MET A 35 -17.00 2.38 -3.68
C MET A 35 -17.32 1.22 -2.75
N LYS A 36 -17.29 1.44 -1.42
CA LYS A 36 -17.54 0.43 -0.39
C LYS A 36 -16.50 -0.70 -0.40
N VAL A 37 -15.26 -0.36 -0.71
CA VAL A 37 -14.09 -1.24 -0.59
C VAL A 37 -13.17 -0.66 0.49
N PRO A 38 -13.32 -1.10 1.76
CA PRO A 38 -12.42 -0.69 2.83
C PRO A 38 -10.95 -0.94 2.52
N THR A 39 -10.10 -0.01 2.95
CA THR A 39 -8.66 0.07 2.63
C THR A 39 -7.75 -0.20 3.82
N ARG A 40 -8.32 -0.72 4.91
CA ARG A 40 -7.64 -1.13 6.14
C ARG A 40 -7.95 -2.59 6.43
N LEU A 41 -6.95 -3.34 6.91
CA LEU A 41 -7.12 -4.76 7.26
C LEU A 41 -8.12 -4.94 8.41
N CYS A 42 -8.11 -4.03 9.40
CA CYS A 42 -9.03 -4.07 10.53
C CYS A 42 -10.51 -3.98 10.12
N ALA A 43 -10.83 -3.33 9.00
CA ALA A 43 -12.20 -3.24 8.48
C ALA A 43 -12.77 -4.61 8.03
N TYR A 44 -11.89 -5.59 7.82
CA TYR A 44 -12.24 -6.98 7.51
C TYR A 44 -12.00 -7.92 8.69
N HIS A 45 -11.76 -7.40 9.89
CA HIS A 45 -11.44 -8.17 11.09
C HIS A 45 -10.12 -8.95 10.98
N ILE A 46 -9.18 -8.46 10.17
CA ILE A 46 -7.84 -9.02 10.04
C ILE A 46 -6.90 -8.24 10.95
N GLY A 47 -6.28 -8.94 11.92
CA GLY A 47 -5.36 -8.36 12.89
C GLY A 47 -3.88 -8.60 12.54
N ALA A 48 -2.99 -8.09 13.40
CA ALA A 48 -1.55 -8.27 13.25
C ALA A 48 -1.09 -9.73 13.41
N ASP A 49 -1.92 -10.56 14.03
CA ASP A 49 -1.68 -11.97 14.33
C ASP A 49 -1.50 -12.83 13.07
N VAL A 50 -2.09 -12.44 11.93
CA VAL A 50 -1.95 -13.19 10.67
C VAL A 50 -0.67 -12.86 9.90
N ILE A 51 0.01 -11.76 10.23
CA ILE A 51 1.16 -11.27 9.46
C ILE A 51 2.31 -12.29 9.41
N PRO A 52 2.70 -12.97 10.52
CA PRO A 52 3.75 -13.99 10.47
C PRO A 52 3.43 -15.12 9.49
N ASP A 53 2.20 -15.61 9.46
CA ASP A 53 1.78 -16.70 8.57
C ASP A 53 1.85 -16.28 7.10
N VAL A 54 1.48 -15.03 6.79
CA VAL A 54 1.59 -14.47 5.43
C VAL A 54 3.06 -14.38 5.00
N VAL A 55 3.94 -13.89 5.87
CA VAL A 55 5.38 -13.78 5.60
C VAL A 55 6.01 -15.15 5.34
N GLU A 56 5.67 -16.16 6.14
CA GLU A 56 6.16 -17.52 5.94
C GLU A 56 5.63 -18.14 4.64
N ASN A 57 4.37 -17.90 4.29
CA ASN A 57 3.81 -18.32 3.00
C ASN A 57 4.53 -17.66 1.81
N LEU A 58 4.93 -16.39 1.90
CA LEU A 58 5.72 -15.73 0.86
C LEU A 58 7.08 -16.42 0.66
N LYS A 59 7.77 -16.74 1.76
CA LYS A 59 9.05 -17.47 1.71
C LYS A 59 8.89 -18.86 1.12
N ALA A 60 7.87 -19.60 1.56
CA ALA A 60 7.58 -20.95 1.08
C ALA A 60 7.29 -21.00 -0.43
N HIS A 61 6.64 -19.95 -0.97
CA HIS A 61 6.38 -19.82 -2.41
C HIS A 61 7.53 -19.17 -3.20
N GLY A 62 8.68 -18.89 -2.58
CA GLY A 62 9.82 -18.24 -3.24
C GLY A 62 9.59 -16.76 -3.61
N MET A 63 8.58 -16.11 -3.01
CA MET A 63 8.23 -14.71 -3.20
C MET A 63 9.12 -13.78 -2.35
N VAL A 64 10.43 -13.92 -2.51
CA VAL A 64 11.45 -13.24 -1.66
C VAL A 64 12.00 -11.94 -2.26
N LYS A 65 11.68 -11.63 -3.52
CA LYS A 65 12.12 -10.43 -4.25
C LYS A 65 11.00 -9.90 -5.15
N LEU A 66 10.05 -9.19 -4.54
CA LEU A 66 8.85 -8.67 -5.16
C LEU A 66 9.07 -7.25 -5.73
N GLY A 67 8.07 -6.73 -6.43
CA GLY A 67 8.08 -5.38 -7.01
C GLY A 67 8.79 -5.29 -8.37
N GLU A 68 8.61 -4.16 -9.05
CA GLU A 68 9.20 -3.90 -10.39
C GLU A 68 10.75 -4.00 -10.34
N ASN A 69 11.36 -3.58 -9.22
CA ASN A 69 12.82 -3.57 -9.03
C ASN A 69 13.37 -4.82 -8.33
N ARG A 70 12.51 -5.77 -7.92
CA ARG A 70 12.91 -6.97 -7.16
C ARG A 70 13.63 -6.68 -5.84
N ASP A 71 13.28 -5.58 -5.18
CA ASP A 71 13.85 -5.08 -3.94
C ASP A 71 12.89 -5.18 -2.74
N ILE A 72 11.67 -5.67 -2.94
CA ILE A 72 10.71 -5.89 -1.87
C ILE A 72 10.91 -7.29 -1.28
N SER A 73 11.46 -7.36 -0.07
CA SER A 73 11.65 -8.61 0.67
C SER A 73 10.44 -8.95 1.55
N PRO A 74 10.30 -10.20 2.04
CA PRO A 74 9.22 -10.57 2.95
C PRO A 74 9.20 -9.73 4.23
N GLU A 75 10.36 -9.30 4.72
CA GLU A 75 10.48 -8.41 5.89
C GLU A 75 9.93 -7.00 5.60
N LEU A 76 10.09 -6.51 4.36
CA LEU A 76 9.48 -5.25 3.96
C LEU A 76 7.96 -5.38 3.82
N VAL A 77 7.47 -6.53 3.34
CA VAL A 77 6.02 -6.83 3.30
C VAL A 77 5.43 -6.85 4.70
N GLU A 78 6.14 -7.40 5.69
CA GLU A 78 5.71 -7.37 7.10
C GLU A 78 5.46 -5.94 7.58
N LEU A 79 6.37 -5.00 7.27
CA LEU A 79 6.22 -3.59 7.62
C LEU A 79 5.01 -2.95 6.90
N MET A 80 4.87 -3.18 5.61
CA MET A 80 3.73 -2.68 4.83
C MET A 80 2.39 -3.19 5.35
N MET A 81 2.32 -4.46 5.76
CA MET A 81 1.10 -5.03 6.35
C MET A 81 0.75 -4.38 7.68
N LYS A 82 1.76 -4.05 8.52
CA LYS A 82 1.54 -3.32 9.78
C LYS A 82 1.01 -1.90 9.54
N ASP A 83 1.48 -1.22 8.50
CA ASP A 83 0.98 0.12 8.12
C ASP A 83 -0.47 0.08 7.59
N CYS A 84 -0.92 -1.09 7.12
CA CYS A 84 -2.28 -1.33 6.60
C CYS A 84 -3.29 -1.77 7.65
N LEU A 85 -2.87 -2.02 8.90
CA LEU A 85 -3.78 -2.34 10.01
C LEU A 85 -4.74 -1.19 10.32
#